data_AF-A0A0G0ZH47-F1
#
_entry.id   AF-A0A0G0ZH47-F1
#
_cell.length_a   1.000
_cell.length_b   1.000
_cell.length_c   1.000
_cell.angle_alpha   90.00
_cell.angle_beta   90.00
_cell.angle_gamma   90.00
#
_symmetry.space_group_name_H-M   'P 1'
#
loop_
_entity.id
_entity.type
_entity.pdbx_description
1 polymer ?
#
loop_
_entity_poly.entity_id
_entity_poly.type
_entity_poly.pdbx_seq_one_letter_code
_entity_poly.pdbx_strand_id
1 'polypeptide(L)'
;MDLDGQVKPNVLFADYSDSFRGTAVEILNSMGLNVIPLNKNHEVSPYLAQHPEISTVVLRQGTYHPEQSQGTTIAPQLIEKQGFEETIIILTGNLYPEMLKQIPEKYRQQIHIWDSSTETYAALLDIALRSRYPEEMRGIGRSDFLSLLGFPVQESTQLVPEERLDDLKENTFSFVNDIFENNGSDEAYAGLLEKIRVWKSDKEGGQIQNKEK
;
A
#
# COMPACT_ATOMS: atom_id res chain seq x y z
N MET A 1 -3.09 -34.47 -5.54
CA MET A 1 -2.43 -33.59 -6.52
C MET A 1 -1.88 -32.42 -5.71
N ASP A 2 -0.57 -32.25 -5.80
CA ASP A 2 0.34 -31.24 -5.23
C ASP A 2 0.21 -30.90 -3.73
N LEU A 3 1.00 -31.62 -2.94
CA LEU A 3 1.41 -31.28 -1.57
C LEU A 3 2.76 -30.52 -1.62
N ASP A 4 2.78 -29.29 -2.15
CA ASP A 4 3.96 -28.40 -2.12
C ASP A 4 3.60 -26.89 -2.20
N GLY A 5 2.46 -26.49 -1.64
CA GLY A 5 1.86 -25.15 -1.81
C GLY A 5 1.97 -24.19 -0.62
N GLN A 6 3.14 -24.02 0.01
CA GLN A 6 3.29 -22.98 1.04
C GLN A 6 3.66 -21.64 0.42
N VAL A 7 2.67 -20.83 0.03
CA VAL A 7 2.89 -19.38 -0.12
C VAL A 7 2.78 -18.76 1.26
N LYS A 8 3.97 -18.45 1.78
CA LYS A 8 4.25 -17.91 3.10
C LYS A 8 4.46 -16.38 2.96
N PRO A 9 4.48 -15.64 4.08
CA PRO A 9 3.82 -14.35 4.31
C PRO A 9 4.04 -13.27 3.26
N ASN A 10 2.99 -12.49 3.02
CA ASN A 10 2.91 -11.53 1.92
C ASN A 10 3.08 -10.09 2.43
N VAL A 11 2.89 -9.88 3.74
CA VAL A 11 2.92 -8.57 4.37
C VAL A 11 3.69 -8.62 5.67
N LEU A 12 4.65 -7.72 5.83
CA LEU A 12 5.27 -7.41 7.11
C LEU A 12 4.73 -6.07 7.62
N PHE A 13 3.97 -6.09 8.72
CA PHE A 13 3.24 -4.92 9.23
C PHE A 13 3.85 -4.43 10.54
N ALA A 14 4.64 -3.36 10.47
CA ALA A 14 5.29 -2.76 11.63
C ALA A 14 4.55 -1.52 12.12
N ASP A 15 3.98 -1.60 13.32
CA ASP A 15 3.33 -0.47 13.98
C ASP A 15 3.50 -0.55 15.51
N TYR A 16 3.73 0.61 16.12
CA TYR A 16 3.94 0.79 17.56
C TYR A 16 2.65 0.76 18.37
N SER A 17 1.50 0.99 17.73
CA SER A 17 0.17 0.96 18.32
C SER A 17 -0.41 -0.45 18.23
N ASP A 18 -0.49 -1.14 19.36
CA ASP A 18 -1.04 -2.50 19.43
C ASP A 18 -2.50 -2.55 18.95
N SER A 19 -3.31 -1.54 19.27
CA SER A 19 -4.73 -1.51 18.90
C SER A 19 -4.94 -1.32 17.40
N PHE A 20 -4.17 -0.41 16.79
CA PHE A 20 -4.26 -0.19 15.35
C PHE A 20 -3.66 -1.36 14.57
N ARG A 21 -2.48 -1.86 15.00
CA ARG A 21 -1.84 -3.05 14.41
C ARG A 21 -2.77 -4.25 14.44
N GLY A 22 -3.36 -4.55 15.60
CA GLY A 22 -4.27 -5.69 15.76
C GLY A 22 -5.45 -5.62 14.80
N THR A 23 -6.10 -4.46 14.72
CA THR A 23 -7.26 -4.25 13.84
C THR A 23 -6.89 -4.35 12.36
N ALA A 24 -5.79 -3.71 11.94
CA ALA A 24 -5.34 -3.74 10.56
C ALA A 24 -4.95 -5.16 10.13
N VAL A 25 -4.24 -5.91 10.98
CA VAL A 25 -3.85 -7.30 10.75
C VAL A 25 -5.07 -8.20 10.61
N GLU A 26 -6.08 -8.04 11.46
CA GLU A 26 -7.33 -8.82 11.39
C GLU A 26 -8.07 -8.59 10.07
N ILE A 27 -8.24 -7.33 9.66
CA ILE A 27 -8.88 -6.97 8.40
C ILE A 27 -8.09 -7.56 7.23
N LEU A 28 -6.78 -7.32 7.17
CA LEU A 28 -5.92 -7.77 6.08
C LEU A 28 -5.88 -9.31 5.97
N ASN A 29 -5.81 -10.03 7.10
CA ASN A 29 -5.89 -11.50 7.07
C ASN A 29 -7.24 -11.98 6.54
N SER A 30 -8.34 -11.31 6.90
CA SER A 30 -9.68 -11.63 6.39
C SER A 30 -9.85 -11.29 4.91
N MET A 31 -9.07 -10.34 4.40
CA MET A 31 -8.92 -10.06 2.97
C MET A 31 -8.01 -11.08 2.25
N GLY A 32 -7.64 -12.18 2.91
CA GLY A 32 -6.89 -13.30 2.32
C GLY A 32 -5.37 -13.07 2.25
N LEU A 33 -4.84 -12.17 3.08
CA LEU A 33 -3.40 -11.97 3.23
C LEU A 33 -2.85 -12.81 4.37
N ASN A 34 -1.53 -13.04 4.34
CA ASN A 34 -0.79 -13.56 5.49
C ASN A 34 0.11 -12.46 6.03
N VAL A 35 -0.32 -11.85 7.14
CA VAL A 35 0.34 -10.68 7.73
C VAL A 35 1.18 -11.08 8.94
N ILE A 36 2.46 -10.72 8.92
CA ILE A 36 3.33 -10.78 10.11
C ILE A 36 3.31 -9.41 10.82
N PRO A 37 2.76 -9.33 12.04
CA PRO A 37 2.84 -8.11 12.83
C PRO A 37 4.22 -7.96 13.49
N LEU A 38 4.78 -6.74 13.43
CA LEU A 38 5.94 -6.32 14.20
C LEU A 38 5.58 -5.12 15.07
N ASN A 39 6.23 -5.01 16.23
CA ASN A 39 5.91 -3.95 17.19
C ASN A 39 6.61 -2.63 16.84
N LYS A 40 7.67 -2.69 16.02
CA LYS A 40 8.52 -1.53 15.72
C LYS A 40 9.10 -1.63 14.32
N ASN A 41 9.30 -0.48 13.68
CA ASN A 41 9.86 -0.45 12.32
C ASN A 41 11.28 -1.01 12.22
N HIS A 42 12.12 -0.87 13.25
CA HIS A 42 13.50 -1.37 13.19
C HIS A 42 13.59 -2.90 13.25
N GLU A 43 12.50 -3.59 13.59
CA GLU A 43 12.40 -5.05 13.55
C GLU A 43 12.25 -5.57 12.10
N VAL A 44 11.92 -4.70 11.14
CA VAL A 44 11.64 -5.08 9.75
C VAL A 44 12.86 -5.62 9.03
N SER A 45 13.99 -4.92 9.10
CA SER A 45 15.22 -5.33 8.42
C SER A 45 15.70 -6.74 8.78
N PRO A 46 15.87 -7.10 10.07
CA PRO A 46 16.30 -8.45 10.43
C PRO A 46 15.27 -9.53 10.05
N TYR A 47 13.98 -9.18 9.98
CA TYR A 47 12.92 -10.10 9.52
C TYR A 47 12.99 -10.31 8.01
N LEU A 48 13.07 -9.25 7.21
CA LEU A 48 13.14 -9.34 5.74
C LEU A 48 14.30 -10.22 5.26
N ALA A 49 15.46 -10.13 5.91
CA ALA A 49 16.62 -10.97 5.58
C ALA A 49 16.36 -12.48 5.74
N GLN A 50 15.37 -12.87 6.55
CA GLN A 50 14.98 -14.27 6.80
C GLN A 50 13.73 -14.68 6.00
N HIS A 51 13.03 -13.72 5.41
CA HIS A 51 11.73 -13.90 4.77
C HIS A 51 11.70 -13.23 3.39
N PRO A 52 12.39 -13.80 2.39
CA PRO A 52 12.40 -13.27 1.02
C PRO A 52 11.02 -13.29 0.33
N GLU A 53 10.05 -14.01 0.89
CA GLU A 53 8.69 -14.10 0.38
C GLU A 53 7.82 -12.85 0.62
N ILE A 54 8.29 -11.91 1.45
CA ILE A 54 7.55 -10.66 1.74
C ILE A 54 7.46 -9.78 0.48
N SER A 55 6.25 -9.60 -0.04
CA SER A 55 5.96 -8.73 -1.19
C SER A 55 5.53 -7.31 -0.79
N THR A 56 5.23 -7.07 0.49
CA THR A 56 4.85 -5.73 0.96
C THR A 56 5.31 -5.49 2.39
N VAL A 57 5.94 -4.34 2.61
CA VAL A 57 6.34 -3.88 3.94
C VAL A 57 5.49 -2.68 4.32
N VAL A 58 4.85 -2.72 5.47
CA VAL A 58 4.08 -1.61 6.03
C VAL A 58 4.83 -1.05 7.24
N LEU A 59 5.09 0.26 7.23
CA LEU A 59 5.82 0.97 8.28
C LEU A 59 4.95 2.08 8.86
N ARG A 60 4.84 2.12 10.18
CA ARG A 60 4.20 3.25 10.86
C ARG A 60 5.12 4.45 10.90
N GLN A 61 4.65 5.59 10.42
CA GLN A 61 5.33 6.85 10.64
C GLN A 61 4.89 7.47 11.97
N GLY A 62 5.77 7.38 12.98
CA GLY A 62 5.55 8.04 14.27
C GLY A 62 6.21 9.42 14.31
N THR A 63 5.40 10.48 14.32
CA THR A 63 5.87 11.88 14.40
C THR A 63 6.75 12.16 15.61
N TYR A 64 6.53 11.44 16.72
CA TYR A 64 7.27 11.60 17.97
C TYR A 64 8.31 10.49 18.20
N HIS A 65 8.50 9.59 17.23
CA HIS A 65 9.50 8.53 17.36
C HIS A 65 10.89 9.07 16.99
N PRO A 66 11.95 8.51 17.59
CA PRO A 66 13.32 8.80 17.16
C PRO A 66 13.44 8.65 15.64
N GLU A 67 14.19 9.51 14.97
CA GLU A 67 14.34 9.52 13.51
C GLU A 67 14.69 8.14 12.94
N GLN A 68 15.63 7.44 13.57
CA GLN A 68 16.03 6.07 13.20
C GLN A 68 14.91 5.02 13.27
N SER A 69 13.77 5.35 13.89
CA SER A 69 12.59 4.51 14.06
C SER A 69 11.42 4.95 13.17
N GLN A 70 11.59 6.02 12.40
CA GLN A 70 10.59 6.55 11.47
C GLN A 70 10.55 5.73 10.16
N GLY A 71 9.36 5.56 9.60
CA GLY A 71 9.16 4.83 8.36
C GLY A 71 9.84 5.53 7.18
N THR A 72 9.82 6.87 7.14
CA THR A 72 10.50 7.67 6.11
C THR A 72 12.01 7.52 6.12
N THR A 73 12.61 7.21 7.28
CA THR A 73 14.05 6.94 7.41
C THR A 73 14.40 5.48 7.08
N ILE A 74 13.53 4.54 7.44
CA ILE A 74 13.79 3.09 7.26
C ILE A 74 13.53 2.67 5.82
N ALA A 75 12.46 3.13 5.18
CA ALA A 75 12.06 2.67 3.84
C ALA A 75 13.18 2.81 2.78
N PRO A 76 13.86 3.96 2.63
CA PRO A 76 14.97 4.07 1.69
C PRO A 76 16.14 3.14 2.02
N GLN A 77 16.37 2.83 3.30
CA GLN A 77 17.44 1.92 3.71
C GLN A 77 17.14 0.46 3.37
N LEU A 78 15.86 0.05 3.39
CA LEU A 78 15.45 -1.28 2.94
C LEU A 78 15.79 -1.46 1.45
N ILE A 79 15.55 -0.43 0.64
CA ILE A 79 15.86 -0.46 -0.79
C ILE A 79 17.39 -0.41 -1.00
N GLU A 80 18.07 0.59 -0.46
CA GLU A 80 19.49 0.84 -0.76
C GLU A 80 20.46 -0.18 -0.17
N LYS A 81 20.21 -0.61 1.07
CA LYS A 81 21.16 -1.46 1.80
C LYS A 81 20.80 -2.93 1.76
N GLN A 82 19.52 -3.25 1.63
CA GLN A 82 19.03 -4.63 1.63
C GLN A 82 18.55 -5.10 0.26
N GLY A 83 18.50 -4.21 -0.75
CA GLY A 83 18.07 -4.57 -2.09
C GLY A 83 16.61 -5.01 -2.13
N PHE A 84 15.75 -4.48 -1.24
CA PHE A 84 14.33 -4.77 -1.29
C PHE A 84 13.72 -4.10 -2.53
N GLU A 85 13.21 -4.91 -3.46
CA GLU A 85 12.68 -4.46 -4.76
C GLU A 85 11.14 -4.31 -4.77
N GLU A 86 10.47 -4.80 -3.72
CA GLU A 86 9.02 -4.84 -3.61
C GLU A 86 8.43 -3.58 -2.96
N THR A 87 7.10 -3.50 -2.83
CA THR A 87 6.46 -2.26 -2.35
C THR A 87 6.67 -2.01 -0.85
N ILE A 88 6.91 -0.75 -0.50
CA ILE A 88 6.90 -0.26 0.88
C ILE A 88 5.75 0.74 1.05
N ILE A 89 4.91 0.53 2.05
CA ILE A 89 3.83 1.45 2.43
C ILE A 89 4.16 2.08 3.78
N ILE A 90 4.07 3.41 3.87
CA ILE A 90 4.26 4.19 5.08
C ILE A 90 2.91 4.76 5.50
N LEU A 91 2.45 4.39 6.68
CA LEU A 91 1.21 4.90 7.27
C LEU A 91 1.50 6.10 8.17
N THR A 92 1.01 7.29 7.83
CA THR A 92 1.13 8.52 8.63
C THR A 92 -0.19 8.92 9.27
N GLY A 93 -0.14 9.81 10.26
CA GLY A 93 -1.32 10.27 10.99
C GLY A 93 -1.85 11.66 10.63
N ASN A 94 -1.13 12.50 9.85
CA ASN A 94 -1.58 13.83 9.33
C ASN A 94 -0.49 14.63 8.55
N LEU A 95 0.48 14.01 7.86
CA LEU A 95 1.68 14.76 7.34
C LEU A 95 2.20 14.33 5.96
N TYR A 96 1.32 13.89 5.06
CA TYR A 96 1.74 13.32 3.77
C TYR A 96 2.69 14.21 2.93
N PRO A 97 2.41 15.51 2.65
CA PRO A 97 3.26 16.30 1.73
C PRO A 97 4.69 16.53 2.25
N GLU A 98 4.85 16.78 3.54
CA GLU A 98 6.17 16.97 4.15
C GLU A 98 6.95 15.66 4.24
N MET A 99 6.26 14.53 4.38
CA MET A 99 6.89 13.21 4.43
C MET A 99 7.36 12.75 3.05
N LEU A 100 6.61 13.07 2.00
CA LEU A 100 7.05 12.73 0.66
C LEU A 100 8.35 13.46 0.27
N LYS A 101 8.58 14.68 0.78
CA LYS A 101 9.85 15.40 0.59
C LYS A 101 11.04 14.67 1.21
N GLN A 102 10.82 13.83 2.23
CA GLN A 102 11.85 13.01 2.85
C GLN A 102 12.18 11.75 2.04
N ILE A 103 11.30 11.37 1.10
CA ILE A 103 11.52 10.23 0.21
C ILE A 103 12.25 10.69 -1.06
N PRO A 104 13.45 10.14 -1.35
CA PRO A 104 14.15 10.40 -2.59
C PRO A 104 13.27 10.12 -3.82
N GLU A 105 13.33 10.98 -4.82
CA GLU A 105 12.44 10.93 -5.99
C GLU A 105 12.48 9.57 -6.71
N LYS A 106 13.67 8.97 -6.84
CA LYS A 106 13.89 7.63 -7.42
C LYS A 106 13.10 6.51 -6.73
N TYR A 107 12.63 6.70 -5.50
CA TYR A 107 11.88 5.68 -4.74
C TYR A 107 10.39 5.95 -4.63
N ARG A 108 9.88 7.09 -5.14
CA ARG A 108 8.47 7.48 -4.94
C ARG A 108 7.45 6.58 -5.66
N GLN A 109 7.91 5.71 -6.57
CA GLN A 109 7.09 4.68 -7.23
C GLN A 109 7.06 3.35 -6.44
N GLN A 110 8.00 3.16 -5.50
CA GLN A 110 8.11 1.96 -4.67
C GLN A 110 7.66 2.23 -3.22
N ILE A 111 7.81 3.48 -2.76
CA ILE A 111 7.41 3.94 -1.42
C ILE A 111 6.12 4.73 -1.53
N HIS A 112 5.06 4.18 -0.95
CA HIS A 112 3.71 4.73 -0.93
C HIS A 112 3.43 5.28 0.46
N ILE A 113 3.02 6.54 0.56
CA ILE A 113 2.68 7.14 1.86
C ILE A 113 1.16 7.30 1.93
N TRP A 114 0.54 6.90 3.03
CA TRP A 114 -0.91 7.00 3.21
C TRP A 114 -1.23 7.68 4.53
N ASP A 115 -2.22 8.56 4.52
CA ASP A 115 -2.78 9.06 5.77
C ASP A 115 -3.74 8.02 6.37
N SER A 116 -3.26 7.31 7.38
CA SER A 116 -4.05 6.28 8.08
C SER A 116 -5.21 6.83 8.90
N SER A 117 -5.29 8.15 9.14
CA SER A 117 -6.39 8.77 9.88
C SER A 117 -7.59 9.03 8.98
N THR A 118 -7.33 9.51 7.76
CA THR A 118 -8.35 9.98 6.82
C THR A 118 -8.56 9.05 5.63
N GLU A 119 -7.56 8.24 5.29
CA GLU A 119 -7.54 7.34 4.12
C GLU A 119 -7.33 5.88 4.54
N THR A 120 -7.73 5.50 5.76
CA THR A 120 -7.43 4.19 6.36
C THR A 120 -7.79 3.03 5.43
N TYR A 121 -9.01 3.01 4.90
CA TYR A 121 -9.50 1.90 4.07
C TYR A 121 -8.86 1.90 2.67
N ALA A 122 -8.57 3.08 2.11
CA ALA A 122 -7.79 3.18 0.87
C ALA A 122 -6.38 2.58 1.05
N ALA A 123 -5.73 2.86 2.18
CA ALA A 123 -4.43 2.30 2.52
C ALA A 123 -4.49 0.77 2.67
N LEU A 124 -5.51 0.23 3.36
CA LEU A 124 -5.71 -1.21 3.52
C LEU A 124 -5.97 -1.91 2.16
N LEU A 125 -6.73 -1.28 1.27
CA LEU A 125 -6.93 -1.79 -0.10
C LEU A 125 -5.64 -1.79 -0.92
N ASP A 126 -4.83 -0.73 -0.84
CA ASP A 126 -3.55 -0.64 -1.54
C ASP A 126 -2.58 -1.73 -1.05
N ILE A 127 -2.49 -1.93 0.28
CA ILE A 127 -1.73 -3.04 0.88
C ILE A 127 -2.22 -4.37 0.28
N ALA A 128 -3.52 -4.63 0.33
CA ALA A 128 -4.04 -5.93 -0.06
C ALA A 128 -3.84 -6.24 -1.55
N LEU A 129 -4.12 -5.28 -2.42
CA LEU A 129 -3.95 -5.46 -3.87
C LEU A 129 -2.49 -5.67 -4.25
N ARG A 130 -1.56 -4.90 -3.66
CA ARG A 130 -0.13 -5.04 -3.99
C ARG A 130 0.47 -6.34 -3.52
N SER A 131 0.02 -6.81 -2.36
CA SER A 131 0.54 -8.06 -1.80
C SER A 131 0.02 -9.29 -2.52
N ARG A 132 -1.21 -9.23 -3.08
CA ARG A 132 -1.83 -10.34 -3.81
C ARG A 132 -1.59 -10.31 -5.32
N TYR A 133 -1.57 -9.12 -5.90
CA TYR A 133 -1.50 -8.88 -7.35
C TYR A 133 -0.37 -7.88 -7.67
N PRO A 134 0.89 -8.20 -7.31
CA PRO A 134 2.01 -7.27 -7.45
C PRO A 134 2.28 -6.88 -8.91
N GLU A 135 2.05 -7.79 -9.85
CA GLU A 135 2.23 -7.53 -11.29
C GLU A 135 1.16 -6.57 -11.83
N GLU A 136 -0.09 -6.78 -11.44
CA GLU A 136 -1.22 -5.93 -11.79
C GLU A 136 -1.05 -4.53 -11.20
N MET A 137 -0.47 -4.42 -10.00
CA MET A 137 -0.22 -3.13 -9.34
C MET A 137 1.09 -2.44 -9.75
N ARG A 138 1.98 -3.13 -10.47
CA ARG A 138 3.25 -2.56 -10.93
C ARG A 138 3.03 -1.29 -11.76
N GLY A 139 3.76 -0.23 -11.42
CA GLY A 139 3.70 1.07 -12.11
C GLY A 139 2.50 1.96 -11.75
N ILE A 140 1.64 1.53 -10.83
CA ILE A 140 0.53 2.34 -10.32
C ILE A 140 1.03 3.10 -9.08
N GLY A 141 1.12 4.43 -9.16
CA GLY A 141 1.42 5.25 -7.99
C GLY A 141 0.17 5.50 -7.13
N ARG A 142 0.35 6.10 -5.95
CA ARG A 142 -0.80 6.41 -5.06
C ARG A 142 -1.87 7.27 -5.74
N SER A 143 -1.51 8.32 -6.47
CA SER A 143 -2.48 9.19 -7.15
C SER A 143 -3.26 8.47 -8.24
N ASP A 144 -2.60 7.55 -8.96
CA ASP A 144 -3.27 6.69 -9.95
C ASP A 144 -4.27 5.77 -9.25
N PHE A 145 -3.88 5.19 -8.11
CA PHE A 145 -4.75 4.33 -7.30
C PHE A 145 -5.98 5.08 -6.75
N LEU A 146 -5.81 6.29 -6.22
CA LEU A 146 -6.95 7.11 -5.79
C LEU A 146 -7.89 7.46 -6.96
N SER A 147 -7.32 7.72 -8.15
CA SER A 147 -8.11 7.97 -9.35
C SER A 147 -8.91 6.75 -9.79
N LEU A 148 -8.33 5.54 -9.70
CA LEU A 148 -9.03 4.25 -9.92
C LEU A 148 -10.21 4.04 -8.97
N LEU A 149 -10.09 4.55 -7.74
CA LEU A 149 -11.16 4.51 -6.74
C LEU A 149 -12.24 5.60 -6.96
N GLY A 150 -12.06 6.49 -7.94
CA GLY A 150 -13.00 7.58 -8.26
C GLY A 150 -12.64 8.93 -7.63
N PHE A 151 -11.43 9.05 -7.07
CA PHE A 151 -10.96 10.25 -6.38
C PHE A 151 -9.83 10.89 -7.20
N PRO A 152 -10.15 11.77 -8.17
CA PRO A 152 -9.10 12.48 -8.91
C PRO A 152 -8.28 13.31 -7.92
N VAL A 153 -6.99 12.98 -7.85
CA VAL A 153 -6.00 13.74 -7.08
C VAL A 153 -5.29 14.65 -8.06
N GLN A 154 -5.27 15.95 -7.79
CA GLN A 154 -4.40 16.83 -8.56
C GLN A 154 -2.95 16.48 -8.21
N GLU A 155 -2.10 16.26 -9.22
CA GLU A 155 -0.67 15.98 -9.02
C GLU A 155 0.02 17.03 -8.13
N SER A 156 -0.50 18.27 -8.16
CA SER A 156 -0.02 19.41 -7.39
C SER A 156 -0.35 19.34 -5.89
N THR A 157 -1.48 18.75 -5.48
CA THR A 157 -1.89 18.72 -4.07
C THR A 157 -1.59 17.38 -3.41
N GLN A 158 -1.58 16.29 -4.17
CA GLN A 158 -1.38 14.91 -3.72
C GLN A 158 -2.23 14.44 -2.52
N LEU A 159 -3.10 15.29 -1.98
CA LEU A 159 -4.06 15.03 -0.94
C LEU A 159 -5.46 15.07 -1.53
N VAL A 160 -6.34 14.23 -0.99
CA VAL A 160 -7.77 14.33 -1.23
C VAL A 160 -8.28 15.56 -0.46
N PRO A 161 -9.04 16.47 -1.10
CA PRO A 161 -9.62 17.63 -0.41
C PRO A 161 -10.48 17.20 0.79
N GLU A 162 -10.46 17.98 1.86
CA GLU A 162 -11.16 17.65 3.12
C GLU A 162 -12.66 17.36 2.90
N GLU A 163 -13.30 18.12 2.02
CA GLU A 163 -14.71 17.98 1.68
C GLU A 163 -15.06 16.68 0.95
N ARG A 164 -14.06 15.90 0.53
CA ARG A 164 -14.22 14.61 -0.15
C ARG A 164 -13.73 13.42 0.69
N LEU A 165 -13.24 13.66 1.91
CA LEU A 165 -12.70 12.60 2.76
C LEU A 165 -13.77 11.63 3.25
N ASP A 166 -14.99 12.13 3.52
CA ASP A 166 -16.10 11.27 3.91
C ASP A 166 -16.51 10.34 2.77
N ASP A 167 -16.64 10.87 1.54
CA ASP A 167 -16.91 10.07 0.34
C ASP A 167 -15.82 9.01 0.10
N LEU A 168 -14.54 9.40 0.27
CA LEU A 168 -13.41 8.48 0.18
C LEU A 168 -13.54 7.36 1.19
N LYS A 169 -13.79 7.72 2.45
CA LYS A 169 -13.90 6.76 3.54
C LYS A 169 -15.06 5.80 3.31
N GLU A 170 -16.24 6.28 2.95
CA GLU A 170 -17.42 5.46 2.71
C GLU A 170 -17.21 4.48 1.55
N ASN A 171 -16.73 4.99 0.40
CA ASN A 171 -16.54 4.18 -0.80
C ASN A 171 -15.41 3.15 -0.63
N THR A 172 -14.29 3.54 -0.01
CA THR A 172 -13.22 2.58 0.26
C THR A 172 -13.58 1.60 1.37
N PHE A 173 -14.40 2.00 2.34
CA PHE A 173 -14.96 1.08 3.32
C PHE A 173 -15.84 0.02 2.66
N SER A 174 -16.71 0.37 1.69
CA SER A 174 -17.53 -0.63 1.01
C SER A 174 -16.70 -1.66 0.27
N PHE A 175 -15.62 -1.25 -0.43
CA PHE A 175 -14.72 -2.21 -1.08
C PHE A 175 -14.03 -3.13 -0.06
N VAL A 176 -13.52 -2.58 1.06
CA VAL A 176 -12.91 -3.39 2.12
C VAL A 176 -13.93 -4.37 2.69
N ASN A 177 -15.15 -3.92 2.96
CA ASN A 177 -16.21 -4.74 3.54
C ASN A 177 -16.62 -5.87 2.59
N ASP A 178 -16.80 -5.57 1.30
CA ASP A 178 -17.14 -6.58 0.29
C ASP A 178 -16.05 -7.66 0.20
N ILE A 179 -14.77 -7.26 0.18
CA ILE A 179 -13.65 -8.20 0.15
C ILE A 179 -13.58 -9.01 1.45
N PHE A 180 -13.77 -8.36 2.59
CA PHE A 180 -13.78 -8.98 3.91
C PHE A 180 -14.90 -10.04 4.03
N GLU A 181 -16.14 -9.70 3.67
CA GLU A 181 -17.29 -10.61 3.73
C GLU A 181 -17.15 -11.81 2.80
N ASN A 182 -16.40 -11.64 1.70
CA ASN A 182 -16.08 -12.70 0.75
C ASN A 182 -14.72 -13.38 1.05
N ASN A 183 -14.17 -13.19 2.25
CA ASN A 183 -12.91 -13.80 2.72
C ASN A 183 -11.72 -13.63 1.76
N GLY A 184 -11.68 -12.50 1.05
CA GLY A 184 -10.66 -12.23 0.04
C GLY A 184 -10.70 -13.22 -1.13
N SER A 185 -11.86 -13.64 -1.61
CA SER A 185 -11.90 -14.41 -2.86
C SER A 185 -11.41 -13.55 -4.05
N ASP A 186 -10.87 -14.18 -5.11
CA ASP A 186 -10.43 -13.43 -6.29
C ASP A 186 -11.60 -12.71 -6.98
N GLU A 187 -12.82 -13.25 -6.89
CA GLU A 187 -14.04 -12.61 -7.37
C GLU A 187 -14.34 -11.30 -6.64
N ALA A 188 -14.04 -11.22 -5.34
CA ALA A 188 -14.22 -10.00 -4.56
C ALA A 188 -13.27 -8.88 -5.00
N TYR A 189 -12.09 -9.24 -5.54
CA TYR A 189 -11.14 -8.29 -6.12
C TYR A 189 -11.41 -7.97 -7.59
N ALA A 190 -12.18 -8.80 -8.30
CA ALA A 190 -12.33 -8.73 -9.76
C ALA A 190 -12.77 -7.35 -10.25
N GLY A 191 -13.68 -6.67 -9.52
CA GLY A 191 -14.12 -5.33 -9.86
C GLY A 191 -13.00 -4.28 -9.83
N LEU A 192 -12.09 -4.36 -8.87
CA LEU A 192 -10.94 -3.46 -8.76
C LEU A 192 -9.84 -3.82 -9.78
N LEU A 193 -9.58 -5.11 -9.99
CA LEU A 193 -8.61 -5.58 -10.97
C LEU A 193 -9.03 -5.22 -12.40
N GLU A 194 -10.32 -5.27 -12.71
CA GLU A 194 -10.84 -4.83 -14.01
C GLU A 194 -10.62 -3.32 -14.21
N LYS A 195 -10.85 -2.50 -13.19
CA LYS A 195 -10.54 -1.05 -13.25
C LYS A 195 -9.07 -0.80 -13.53
N ILE A 196 -8.18 -1.54 -12.85
CA ILE A 196 -6.73 -1.47 -13.05
C ILE A 196 -6.36 -1.85 -14.50
N ARG A 197 -6.92 -2.93 -15.03
CA ARG A 197 -6.66 -3.44 -16.38
C ARG A 197 -7.07 -2.43 -17.46
N VAL A 198 -8.26 -1.84 -17.33
CA VAL A 198 -8.76 -0.81 -18.24
C VAL A 198 -7.86 0.42 -18.19
N TRP A 199 -7.53 0.90 -16.99
CA TRP A 199 -6.65 2.06 -16.82
C TRP A 199 -5.26 1.88 -17.43
N LYS A 200 -4.64 0.70 -17.26
CA LYS A 200 -3.34 0.38 -17.87
C LYS A 200 -3.43 0.41 -19.40
N SER A 201 -4.49 -0.19 -19.95
CA SER A 201 -4.74 -0.21 -21.39
C SER A 201 -4.89 1.20 -21.97
N ASP A 202 -5.59 2.10 -21.26
CA ASP A 202 -5.78 3.49 -21.70
C ASP A 202 -4.47 4.30 -21.66
N LYS A 203 -3.63 4.13 -20.63
CA LYS A 203 -2.32 4.79 -20.57
C LYS A 203 -1.36 4.31 -21.65
N GLU A 204 -1.34 3.01 -21.94
CA GLU A 204 -0.49 2.45 -23.01
C GLU A 204 -1.00 2.85 -24.40
N GLY A 205 -2.31 2.81 -24.65
CA GLY A 205 -2.94 3.23 -25.91
C GLY A 205 -2.81 4.73 -26.19
N GLY A 206 -2.89 5.57 -25.15
CA GLY A 206 -2.70 7.02 -25.26
C GLY A 206 -1.26 7.45 -25.55
N GLN A 207 -0.27 6.66 -25.12
CA GLN A 207 1.14 6.92 -25.45
C GLN A 207 1.49 6.61 -26.91
N ILE A 208 0.79 5.66 -27.55
CA ILE A 208 1.01 5.33 -28.97
C ILE A 208 0.49 6.48 -29.86
N GLN A 209 -0.66 7.07 -29.55
CA GLN A 209 -1.22 8.18 -30.35
C GLN A 209 -0.45 9.50 -30.21
N ASN A 210 0.22 9.75 -29.08
CA ASN A 210 1.02 10.96 -28.89
C ASN A 210 2.45 10.87 -29.48
N LYS A 211 2.91 9.67 -29.89
CA LYS A 211 4.18 9.52 -30.62
C LYS A 211 4.03 9.72 -32.14
N GLU A 212 2.81 9.75 -32.64
CA GLU A 212 2.49 10.00 -34.06
C GLU A 212 2.06 11.45 -34.35
N LYS A 213 2.24 12.38 -33.40
CA LYS A 213 2.01 13.82 -33.57
C LYS A 213 3.29 14.63 -33.53
#